data_AF-A0A8C0WKX5-F1
#
_entry.id   AF-A0A8C0WKX5-F1
#
_cell.length_a   1.000
_cell.length_b   1.000
_cell.length_c   1.000
_cell.angle_alpha   90.00
_cell.angle_beta   90.00
_cell.angle_gamma   90.00
#
_symmetry.space_group_name_H-M   'P 1'
#
loop_
_entity.id
_entity.type
_entity.pdbx_description
1 polymer ?
#
loop_
_entity_poly.entity_id
_entity_poly.type
_entity_poly.pdbx_seq_one_letter_code
_entity_poly.pdbx_strand_id
1 'polypeptide(L)' 'MYFLVSLSSLLSQFISSRRGVYRRIYCAKLSGRCETECLSFQVKIGGCRADLTPFCYKQRYFKS' A
#
# COMPACT_ATOMS: atom_id res chain seq x y z
N MET A 1 16.63 5.22 30.17
CA MET A 1 15.79 4.21 29.48
C MET A 1 14.65 4.81 28.67
N TYR A 2 13.85 5.76 29.20
CA TYR A 2 12.71 6.36 28.47
C TYR A 2 13.06 6.97 27.09
N PHE A 3 14.19 7.68 26.97
CA PHE A 3 14.62 8.26 25.69
C PHE A 3 14.83 7.22 24.57
N LEU A 4 15.30 6.01 24.90
CA LEU A 4 15.53 4.94 23.91
C LEU A 4 14.21 4.33 23.42
N VAL A 5 13.20 4.26 24.29
CA VAL A 5 11.85 3.76 23.97
C VAL A 5 11.12 4.74 23.05
N SER A 6 11.23 6.05 23.31
CA SER A 6 10.63 7.08 22.47
C SER A 6 11.24 7.10 21.07
N LEU A 7 12.57 6.98 20.98
CA LEU A 7 13.30 7.00 19.69
C LEU A 7 12.95 5.78 18.81
N SER A 8 12.86 4.60 19.40
CA SER A 8 12.51 3.35 18.68
C SER A 8 11.05 3.34 18.19
N SER A 9 10.14 3.95 18.95
CA SER A 9 8.74 4.12 18.57
C SER A 9 8.58 5.07 17.37
N LEU A 10 9.35 6.17 17.34
CA LEU A 10 9.35 7.12 16.23
C LEU A 10 9.90 6.51 14.94
N LEU A 11 11.00 5.75 15.07
CA LEU A 11 11.64 5.08 13.94
C LEU A 11 10.74 4.01 13.32
N SER A 12 10.01 3.27 14.16
CA SER A 12 9.03 2.28 13.72
C SER A 12 7.92 2.91 12.89
N GLN A 13 7.39 4.06 13.31
CA GLN A 13 6.38 4.81 12.56
C GLN A 13 6.94 5.35 11.23
N PHE A 14 8.17 5.85 11.23
CA PHE A 14 8.83 6.38 10.05
C PHE A 14 9.17 5.30 9.00
N ILE A 15 9.59 4.12 9.44
CA ILE A 15 9.81 2.97 8.55
C ILE A 15 8.47 2.44 8.02
N SER A 16 7.43 2.41 8.85
CA SER A 16 6.09 2.01 8.45
C SER A 16 5.50 2.94 7.38
N SER A 17 5.62 4.26 7.57
CA SER A 17 5.15 5.26 6.61
C SER A 17 5.92 5.17 5.28
N ARG A 18 7.25 5.02 5.31
CA ARG A 18 8.06 4.80 4.09
C ARG A 18 7.68 3.51 3.37
N ARG A 19 7.43 2.41 4.08
CA ARG A 19 6.97 1.15 3.48
C ARG A 19 5.60 1.29 2.82
N GLY A 20 4.68 2.06 3.42
CA GLY A 20 3.38 2.37 2.82
C GLY A 20 3.51 3.13 1.50
N VAL A 21 4.34 4.19 1.48
CA VAL A 21 4.61 4.98 0.26
C VAL A 21 5.25 4.14 -0.83
N TYR A 22 6.26 3.32 -0.49
CA TYR A 22 6.92 2.44 -1.46
C TYR A 22 5.92 1.47 -2.13
N ARG A 23 5.00 0.89 -1.35
CA ARG A 23 3.96 0.00 -1.87
C ARG A 23 2.96 0.70 -2.77
N ARG A 24 2.57 1.95 -2.46
CA ARG A 24 1.73 2.77 -3.34
C ARG A 24 2.42 3.07 -4.67
N ILE A 25 3.68 3.47 -4.63
CA ILE A 25 4.49 3.72 -5.83
C ILE A 25 4.62 2.45 -6.67
N TYR A 26 4.89 1.31 -6.03
CA TYR A 26 4.97 0.01 -6.71
C TYR A 26 3.64 -0.38 -7.35
N CYS A 27 2.52 -0.17 -6.66
CA CYS A 27 1.18 -0.42 -7.20
C CYS A 27 0.91 0.43 -8.45
N ALA A 28 1.21 1.74 -8.38
CA ALA A 28 1.08 2.64 -9.51
C ALA A 28 1.97 2.23 -10.70
N LYS A 29 3.20 1.75 -10.42
CA LYS A 29 4.13 1.25 -11.45
C LYS A 29 3.61 0.01 -12.20
N LEU A 30 2.76 -0.79 -11.57
CA LEU A 30 2.10 -1.94 -12.20
C LEU A 30 0.81 -1.56 -12.97
N SER A 31 0.54 -0.25 -13.10
CA SER A 31 -0.73 0.32 -13.59
C SER A 31 -1.92 -0.08 -12.71
N GLY A 32 -1.67 -0.31 -11.43
CA GLY A 32 -2.69 -0.60 -10.43
C GLY A 32 -3.10 0.63 -9.63
N ARG A 33 -4.21 0.52 -8.90
CA ARG A 33 -4.71 1.51 -7.93
C ARG A 33 -4.91 0.86 -6.57
N CYS A 34 -4.72 1.66 -5.52
CA CYS A 34 -5.00 1.22 -4.16
C CYS A 34 -6.46 1.48 -3.82
N GLU A 35 -7.27 0.44 -3.64
CA GLU A 35 -8.69 0.58 -3.26
C GLU A 35 -9.02 -0.32 -2.04
N THR A 36 -10.16 -0.05 -1.41
CA THR A 36 -10.73 -0.89 -0.34
C THR A 36 -11.29 -2.19 -0.89
N GLU A 37 -11.94 -2.12 -2.05
CA GLU A 37 -12.75 -3.18 -2.63
C GLU A 37 -12.41 -3.36 -4.10
N CYS A 38 -12.57 -4.58 -4.59
CA CYS A 38 -12.30 -4.94 -5.98
C CYS A 38 -13.60 -4.88 -6.79
N LEU A 39 -13.62 -4.11 -7.87
CA LEU A 39 -14.68 -4.26 -8.88
C LEU A 39 -14.49 -5.59 -9.63
N SER A 40 -15.57 -6.19 -10.15
CA SER A 40 -15.56 -7.54 -10.78
C SER A 40 -14.59 -7.68 -11.97
N PHE A 41 -14.20 -6.56 -12.58
CA PHE A 41 -13.25 -6.48 -13.70
C PHE A 41 -11.81 -6.16 -13.27
N GLN A 42 -11.55 -6.02 -11.98
CA GLN A 42 -10.21 -5.77 -11.44
C GLN A 42 -9.62 -7.05 -10.82
N VAL A 43 -8.29 -7.13 -10.76
CA VAL A 43 -7.56 -8.22 -10.10
C VAL A 43 -6.69 -7.68 -8.98
N LYS A 44 -6.74 -8.35 -7.83
CA LYS A 44 -5.82 -8.10 -6.72
C LYS A 44 -4.41 -8.56 -7.10
N ILE A 45 -3.48 -7.63 -7.19
CA ILE A 45 -2.07 -7.90 -7.51
C ILE A 45 -1.16 -7.75 -6.29
N GLY A 46 -1.64 -7.12 -5.21
CA GLY A 46 -0.86 -6.94 -3.99
C GLY A 46 -1.59 -6.15 -2.90
N GLY A 47 -0.82 -5.57 -1.98
CA GLY A 47 -1.34 -4.75 -0.88
C GLY A 47 -0.62 -3.41 -0.75
N CYS A 48 -1.39 -2.33 -0.61
CA CYS A 48 -0.87 -0.97 -0.44
C CYS A 48 -0.63 -0.58 1.02
N ARG A 49 -1.20 -1.32 2.00
CA ARG A 49 -1.12 -0.99 3.45
C ARG A 49 -1.36 0.50 3.73
N ALA A 50 -2.29 1.11 3.00
CA ALA A 50 -2.92 2.34 3.45
C ALA A 50 -4.05 1.92 4.38
N ASP A 51 -4.14 2.53 5.56
CA ASP A 51 -5.13 2.20 6.60
C ASP A 51 -6.56 2.08 6.03
N LEU A 52 -6.89 2.96 5.07
CA LEU A 52 -8.17 2.95 4.35
C LEU A 52 -8.12 2.32 2.94
N THR A 53 -6.99 1.90 2.38
CA THR A 53 -6.93 1.20 1.06
C THR A 53 -5.89 0.08 1.09
N PRO A 54 -6.24 -1.08 1.66
CA PRO A 54 -5.26 -2.13 1.92
C PRO A 54 -4.77 -2.85 0.67
N PHE A 55 -5.51 -2.82 -0.44
CA PHE A 55 -5.26 -3.67 -1.60
C PHE A 55 -4.83 -2.89 -2.84
N CYS A 56 -3.94 -3.49 -3.62
CA CYS A 56 -3.55 -3.00 -4.93
C CYS A 56 -4.28 -3.80 -6.01
N TYR A 57 -5.05 -3.12 -6.84
CA TYR A 57 -5.86 -3.70 -7.90
C TYR A 57 -5.41 -3.21 -9.26
N LYS A 58 -5.50 -4.06 -10.27
CA LYS A 58 -5.24 -3.72 -11.67
C LYS A 58 -6.47 -4.06 -12.50
N GLN A 59 -6.86 -3.17 -13.42
CA GLN A 59 -7.91 -3.52 -14.39
C GLN A 59 -7.46 -4.74 -15.20
N ARG A 60 -8.35 -5.72 -15.34
CA ARG A 60 -8.19 -6.73 -16.40
C ARG A 60 -8.32 -5.97 -17.71
N TYR A 61 -7.32 -6.09 -18.58
CA TYR A 61 -7.44 -5.61 -19.95
C TYR A 61 -8.57 -6.41 -20.61
N PHE A 62 -9.80 -5.87 -20.59
CA PHE A 62 -10.82 -6.26 -21.53
C PHE A 62 -10.34 -5.72 -22.87
N LYS A 63 -9.69 -6.58 -23.66
CA LYS A 63 -9.40 -6.31 -25.06
C LYS A 63 -10.75 -6.32 -25.77
N SER A 64 -11.36 -5.13 -25.89
CA SER A 64 -12.50 -4.91 -26.78
C SER A 64 -12.06 -4.97 -28.22
#